data_AF-A0A923I575-F1
#
_entry.id   AF-A0A923I575-F1
#
_cell.length_a   1.000
_cell.length_b   1.000
_cell.length_c   1.000
_cell.angle_alpha   90.00
_cell.angle_beta   90.00
_cell.angle_gamma   90.00
#
_symmetry.space_group_name_H-M   'P 1'
#
loop_
_entity.id
_entity.type
_entity.pdbx_description
1 polymer ?
#
loop_
_entity_poly.entity_id
_entity_poly.type
_entity_poly.pdbx_seq_one_letter_code
_entity_poly.pdbx_strand_id
1 'polypeptide(L)' 'MFQVKKTEYSNKTFRLPCDLIADLEQLAQDKGVSLNQLVIQCCQYALDNLDRGEQPPPQG' A
#
# COMPACT_ATOMS: atom_id res chain seq x y z
N MET A 1 -27.63 -0.61 12.86
CA MET A 1 -27.07 0.65 13.41
C MET A 1 -25.91 1.06 12.54
N PHE A 2 -25.86 2.33 12.10
CA PHE A 2 -24.72 2.84 11.32
C PHE A 2 -23.55 3.11 12.26
N GLN A 3 -22.40 2.45 12.03
CA GLN A 3 -21.16 2.70 12.76
C GLN A 3 -20.18 3.45 11.85
N VAL A 4 -19.82 4.67 12.25
CA VAL A 4 -18.79 5.45 11.56
C VAL A 4 -17.42 4.92 11.96
N LYS A 5 -16.69 4.32 11.02
CA LYS A 5 -15.28 3.98 11.20
C LYS A 5 -14.42 5.21 10.89
N LYS A 6 -13.64 5.67 11.86
CA LYS A 6 -12.67 6.75 11.66
C LYS A 6 -11.37 6.12 11.15
N THR A 7 -11.01 6.41 9.90
CA THR A 7 -9.71 5.98 9.36
C THR A 7 -8.70 7.06 9.70
N GLU A 8 -7.69 6.71 10.49
CA GLU A 8 -6.59 7.60 10.85
C GLU A 8 -5.50 7.53 9.78
N TYR A 9 -5.08 8.70 9.30
CA TYR A 9 -4.01 8.83 8.30
C TYR A 9 -2.83 9.58 8.92
N SER A 10 -1.62 9.08 8.71
CA SER A 10 -0.38 9.75 9.10
C SER A 10 0.40 10.14 7.85
N ASN A 11 0.87 11.38 7.80
CA ASN A 11 1.69 11.85 6.70
C ASN A 11 3.15 11.38 6.91
N LYS A 12 3.69 10.61 5.95
CA LYS A 12 5.07 10.13 5.97
C LYS A 12 5.73 10.39 4.61
N THR A 13 6.96 10.89 4.65
CA THR A 13 7.74 11.19 3.44
C THR A 13 8.76 10.08 3.18
N PHE A 14 8.71 9.48 1.99
CA PHE A 14 9.69 8.53 1.50
C PHE A 14 10.45 9.11 0.31
N ARG A 15 11.71 8.71 0.13
CA ARG A 15 12.49 9.01 -1.07
C ARG A 15 12.47 7.76 -1.96
N LEU A 16 12.02 7.93 -3.20
CA LEU A 16 11.94 6.89 -4.21
C LEU A 16 12.85 7.27 -5.40
N PRO A 17 13.37 6.29 -6.16
CA PRO A 17 14.07 6.56 -7.42
C PRO A 17 13.20 7.36 -8.40
N CYS A 18 13.81 8.26 -9.17
CA CYS A 18 13.09 9.13 -10.10
C CYS A 18 12.29 8.33 -11.15
N ASP A 19 12.92 7.32 -11.74
CA ASP A 19 12.29 6.45 -12.75
C ASP A 19 11.05 5.76 -12.18
N LEU A 20 11.14 5.22 -10.96
CA LEU A 20 10.01 4.57 -10.29
C LEU A 20 8.85 5.54 -10.05
N ILE A 21 9.14 6.80 -9.68
CA ILE A 21 8.09 7.81 -9.50
C ILE A 21 7.39 8.05 -10.84
N ALA A 22 8.16 8.20 -11.93
CA ALA A 22 7.61 8.44 -13.26
C ALA A 22 6.69 7.29 -13.73
N ASP A 23 7.10 6.04 -13.52
CA ASP A 23 6.27 4.86 -13.82
C ASP A 23 4.98 4.85 -13.01
N LEU A 24 5.06 5.14 -11.70
CA LEU A 24 3.90 5.18 -10.83
C LEU A 24 2.94 6.32 -11.18
N GLU A 25 3.44 7.50 -11.54
CA GLU A 25 2.60 8.62 -11.98
C GLU A 25 1.89 8.32 -13.29
N GLN A 26 2.60 7.74 -14.26
CA GLN A 26 2.01 7.33 -15.53
C GLN A 26 0.92 6.28 -15.34
N LEU A 27 1.16 5.29 -14.47
CA LEU A 27 0.18 4.26 -14.14
C LEU A 27 -1.03 4.83 -13.39
N ALA A 28 -0.80 5.74 -12.44
CA ALA A 28 -1.88 6.41 -11.70
C ALA A 28 -2.77 7.22 -12.65
N GLN A 29 -2.16 7.92 -13.61
CA GLN A 29 -2.85 8.68 -14.65
C GLN A 29 -3.70 7.77 -15.56
N ASP A 30 -3.13 6.65 -16.04
CA ASP A 30 -3.82 5.66 -16.89
C ASP A 30 -5.03 5.04 -16.16
N LYS A 31 -4.88 4.73 -14.87
CA LYS A 31 -5.93 4.13 -14.05
C LYS A 31 -6.90 5.14 -13.44
N GLY A 32 -6.67 6.44 -13.62
CA GLY A 32 -7.50 7.51 -13.07
C GLY A 32 -7.51 7.53 -11.53
N VAL A 33 -6.40 7.15 -10.88
CA VAL A 33 -6.24 7.16 -9.42
C VAL A 33 -5.18 8.17 -9.00
N SER A 34 -5.20 8.62 -7.75
CA SER A 34 -4.11 9.43 -7.22
C SER A 34 -2.88 8.58 -6.94
N LEU A 35 -1.69 9.17 -7.08
CA LEU A 35 -0.42 8.51 -6.76
C LEU A 35 -0.42 7.94 -5.33
N ASN A 36 -0.99 8.66 -4.36
CA ASN A 36 -1.12 8.19 -2.99
C ASN A 36 -1.99 6.92 -2.88
N GLN A 37 -3.14 6.88 -3.57
CA GLN A 37 -4.00 5.69 -3.58
C GLN A 37 -3.33 4.49 -4.26
N LEU A 38 -2.55 4.75 -5.31
CA LEU A 38 -1.76 3.72 -5.97
C LEU A 38 -0.71 3.15 -5.02
N VAL A 39 0.08 4.02 -4.37
CA VAL A 39 1.14 3.61 -3.43
C VAL A 39 0.57 2.82 -2.24
N ILE A 40 -0.57 3.23 -1.67
CA ILE A 40 -1.23 2.48 -0.60
C ILE A 40 -1.57 1.05 -1.07
N GLN A 41 -2.15 0.91 -2.26
CA GLN A 41 -2.50 -0.41 -2.81
C GLN A 41 -1.27 -1.26 -3.11
N CYS A 42 -0.22 -0.68 -3.68
CA CYS A 42 1.05 -1.38 -3.91
C CYS A 42 1.63 -1.90 -2.59
N CYS A 43 1.68 -1.07 -1.55
CA CYS A 43 2.15 -1.47 -0.23
C CYS A 43 1.27 -2.57 0.39
N GLN A 44 -0.06 -2.43 0.30
CA GLN A 44 -0.98 -3.42 0.86
C GLN A 44 -0.87 -4.77 0.15
N TYR A 45 -0.78 -4.76 -1.18
CA TYR A 45 -0.58 -5.96 -1.98
C TYR A 45 0.75 -6.64 -1.64
N ALA A 46 1.84 -5.87 -1.58
CA ALA A 46 3.15 -6.40 -1.20
C ALA A 46 3.14 -7.00 0.22
N LEU A 47 2.45 -6.38 1.18
CA LEU A 47 2.33 -6.88 2.55
C LEU A 47 1.46 -8.14 2.69
N ASP A 48 0.46 -8.29 1.83
CA ASP A 48 -0.44 -9.43 1.78
C ASP A 48 0.20 -10.63 1.05
N ASN A 49 0.98 -10.36 0.01
CA ASN A 49 1.65 -11.36 -0.83
C ASN A 49 3.10 -11.60 -0.42
N LEU A 50 3.57 -10.94 0.63
CA LEU A 50 4.84 -11.27 1.27
C LEU A 50 4.69 -12.67 1.86
N ASP A 51 5.50 -13.61 1.36
CA ASP A 51 5.67 -14.92 1.96
C ASP A 51 6.22 -14.73 3.37
N ARG A 52 5.32 -14.58 4.33
CA ARG A 52 5.65 -14.59 5.75
C ARG A 52 5.82 -16.05 6.10
N GLY A 53 6.98 -16.60 5.71
CA GLY A 53 7.31 -18.01 5.88
C GLY A 53 6.67 -18.54 7.16
N GLU A 54 5.79 -19.52 6.98
CA GLU A 54 4.99 -20.14 8.03
C GLU A 54 5.79 -20.21 9.33
N GLN A 55 5.38 -19.42 10.33
CA GLN A 55 5.60 -19.90 11.69
C GLN A 55 4.55 -21.00 11.87
N PRO A 56 4.94 -22.28 11.99
CA PRO A 56 3.98 -23.31 12.37
C PRO A 56 3.30 -22.87 13.67
N PRO A 57 1.99 -23.16 13.84
CA PRO A 57 1.27 -22.75 15.03
C PRO A 57 2.02 -23.20 16.29
N PRO A 58 2.07 -22.39 17.36
CA PRO A 58 2.65 -22.83 18.62
C PRO A 58 1.89 -24.08 19.08
N GLN A 59 2.59 -25.22 19.08
CA GLN A 59 2.15 -26.41 19.78
C GLN A 59 2.44 -26.16 21.27
N GLY A 60 1.39 -25.87 22.04
CA GLY A 60 1.45 -25.68 23.48
C GLY A 60 0.12 -25.28 24.07
#